data_AF-A0A7Z9XQG9-F1
#
_entry.id   AF-A0A7Z9XQG9-F1
#
_cell.length_a   1.000
_cell.length_b   1.000
_cell.length_c   1.000
_cell.angle_alpha   90.00
_cell.angle_beta   90.00
_cell.angle_gamma   90.00
#
_symmetry.space_group_name_H-M   'P 1'
#
loop_
_entity.id
_entity.type
_entity.pdbx_description
1 polymer ?
#
loop_
_entity_poly.entity_id
_entity_poly.type
_entity_poly.pdbx_seq_one_letter_code
_entity_poly.pdbx_strand_id
1 'polypeptide(L)'
;PHVIMRFFTVPRVRDARASAGWALVFIALLYTVAPAVGAMARMNLMDTIQPAPGESISYAERPQWFKNWEKTGLLKYEDKNGDGKIQYVADKAQNEMVKVDRDIMVLANPEIAKLPDWVVALVVAGGLAAALSTAAGLLLAIASSISHDLLKGVFAPNISEKSELVASRIAMAGAIAAAGYLGLHPPDFAAGTVALAFGLAASSIFPALMMGIFSKKMNKQGAMAGMLVGIGITLFYVFQHKGIFFIADWKYLQSWGSNWFLGIEPNAFGAIGAVFNFVTAFIVSKVTAPPPEHIQHMVEDIRVPAGAGAATGH
;
A
#
# COMPACT_ATOMS: atom_id res chain seq x y z
N PRO A 1 12.92 0.29 -1.79
CA PRO A 1 13.93 -0.79 -1.95
C PRO A 1 13.96 -1.42 -3.35
N HIS A 2 12.87 -2.05 -3.81
CA HIS A 2 12.86 -2.76 -5.11
C HIS A 2 13.08 -1.87 -6.34
N VAL A 3 12.64 -0.60 -6.30
CA VAL A 3 12.90 0.38 -7.38
C VAL A 3 14.37 0.81 -7.41
N ILE A 4 15.01 0.93 -6.24
CA ILE A 4 16.41 1.38 -6.11
C ILE A 4 17.35 0.38 -6.76
N MET A 5 17.07 -0.93 -6.61
CA MET A 5 17.86 -2.00 -7.23
C MET A 5 17.94 -1.88 -8.76
N ARG A 6 16.91 -1.34 -9.42
CA ARG A 6 16.91 -1.13 -10.87
C ARG A 6 17.82 0.01 -11.33
N PHE A 7 18.14 0.96 -10.45
CA PHE A 7 19.11 2.01 -10.78
C PHE A 7 20.56 1.49 -10.79
N PHE A 8 20.85 0.40 -10.08
CA PHE A 8 22.17 -0.23 -10.08
C PHE A 8 22.42 -1.13 -11.29
N THR A 9 21.38 -1.51 -12.02
CA THR A 9 21.51 -2.34 -13.22
C THR A 9 21.70 -1.52 -14.49
N VAL A 10 21.68 -0.18 -14.41
CA VAL A 10 21.82 0.72 -15.57
C VAL A 10 23.22 1.35 -15.55
N PRO A 11 24.02 1.23 -16.62
CA PRO A 11 25.42 1.66 -16.62
C PRO A 11 25.61 3.19 -16.60
N ARG A 12 24.58 3.98 -16.93
CA ARG A 12 24.67 5.45 -17.05
C ARG A 12 23.62 6.17 -16.23
N VAL A 13 24.04 7.23 -15.52
CA VAL A 13 23.17 8.10 -14.72
C VAL A 13 22.06 8.75 -15.54
N ARG A 14 22.35 9.13 -16.80
CA ARG A 14 21.35 9.72 -17.70
C ARG A 14 20.20 8.76 -17.98
N ASP A 15 20.51 7.50 -18.23
CA ASP A 15 19.52 6.48 -18.59
C ASP A 15 18.69 6.09 -17.34
N ALA A 16 19.33 6.08 -16.17
CA ALA A 16 18.63 5.98 -14.88
C ALA A 16 17.61 7.12 -14.67
N ARG A 17 18.00 8.38 -14.94
CA ARG A 17 17.07 9.53 -14.86
C ARG A 17 15.93 9.44 -15.86
N ALA A 18 16.20 9.03 -17.09
CA ALA A 18 15.17 8.84 -18.12
C ALA A 18 14.16 7.74 -17.72
N SER A 19 14.66 6.62 -17.18
CA SER A 19 13.82 5.54 -16.65
C SER A 19 12.93 6.02 -15.50
N ALA A 20 13.48 6.82 -14.57
CA ALA A 20 12.69 7.45 -13.51
C ALA A 20 11.61 8.39 -14.07
N GLY A 21 11.92 9.17 -15.11
CA GLY A 21 10.96 10.03 -15.80
C GLY A 21 9.80 9.25 -16.40
N TRP A 22 10.07 8.17 -17.13
CA TRP A 22 9.02 7.28 -17.65
C TRP A 22 8.19 6.63 -16.56
N ALA A 23 8.83 6.19 -15.46
CA ALA A 23 8.11 5.65 -14.32
C ALA A 23 7.13 6.69 -13.73
N LEU A 24 7.55 7.95 -13.59
CA LEU A 24 6.68 9.03 -13.12
C LEU A 24 5.50 9.29 -14.07
N VAL A 25 5.71 9.23 -15.39
CA VAL A 25 4.64 9.36 -16.39
C VAL A 25 3.61 8.24 -16.23
N PHE A 26 4.04 6.98 -16.14
CA PHE A 26 3.12 5.86 -15.95
C PHE A 26 2.39 5.91 -14.61
N ILE A 27 3.07 6.35 -13.55
CA ILE A 27 2.44 6.60 -12.24
C ILE A 27 1.38 7.68 -12.37
N ALA A 28 1.70 8.84 -12.97
CA ALA A 28 0.75 9.94 -13.14
C ALA A 28 -0.47 9.49 -13.96
N LEU A 29 -0.25 8.73 -15.04
CA LEU A 29 -1.34 8.16 -15.84
C LEU A 29 -2.22 7.22 -15.01
N LEU A 30 -1.62 6.30 -14.25
CA LEU A 30 -2.38 5.36 -13.42
C LEU A 30 -3.18 6.08 -12.33
N TYR A 31 -2.58 7.03 -11.62
CA TYR A 31 -3.23 7.75 -10.52
C TYR A 31 -4.31 8.73 -10.99
N THR A 32 -4.28 9.17 -12.25
CA THR A 32 -5.34 10.00 -12.84
C THR A 32 -6.47 9.16 -13.41
N VAL A 33 -6.15 8.05 -14.07
CA VAL A 33 -7.15 7.18 -14.73
C VAL A 33 -7.90 6.29 -13.72
N ALA A 34 -7.23 5.72 -12.73
CA ALA A 34 -7.87 4.76 -11.82
C ALA A 34 -9.07 5.36 -11.04
N PRO A 35 -8.98 6.57 -10.44
CA PRO A 35 -10.13 7.20 -9.80
C PRO A 35 -11.27 7.52 -10.78
N ALA A 36 -10.94 7.94 -12.02
CA ALA A 36 -11.93 8.22 -13.05
C ALA A 36 -12.70 6.94 -13.43
N VAL A 37 -12.01 5.82 -13.62
CA VAL A 37 -12.65 4.51 -13.88
C VAL A 37 -13.50 4.07 -12.69
N GLY A 38 -13.02 4.26 -11.46
CA GLY A 38 -13.81 3.97 -10.26
C GLY A 38 -15.09 4.81 -10.15
N ALA A 39 -15.02 6.10 -10.48
CA ALA A 39 -16.19 6.98 -10.51
C ALA A 39 -17.19 6.56 -11.60
N MET A 40 -16.70 6.26 -12.81
CA MET A 40 -17.55 5.75 -13.90
C MET A 40 -18.19 4.41 -13.55
N ALA A 41 -17.45 3.50 -12.89
CA ALA A 41 -17.98 2.21 -12.45
C ALA A 41 -19.14 2.37 -11.46
N ARG A 42 -19.01 3.31 -10.51
CA ARG A 42 -20.08 3.63 -9.56
C ARG A 42 -21.29 4.25 -10.25
N MET A 43 -21.06 5.14 -11.20
CA MET A 43 -22.13 5.76 -12.00
C MET A 43 -22.87 4.72 -12.82
N ASN A 44 -22.15 3.87 -13.57
CA ASN A 44 -22.74 2.80 -14.37
C ASN A 44 -23.55 1.81 -13.51
N LEU A 45 -23.08 1.50 -12.29
CA LEU A 45 -23.82 0.69 -11.33
C LEU A 45 -25.15 1.35 -10.96
N MET A 46 -25.12 2.64 -10.59
CA MET A 46 -26.30 3.41 -10.24
C MET A 46 -27.28 3.49 -11.40
N ASP A 47 -26.81 3.86 -12.60
CA ASP A 47 -27.66 4.01 -13.79
C ASP A 47 -28.28 2.67 -14.24
N THR A 48 -27.63 1.55 -13.94
CA THR A 48 -28.18 0.22 -14.26
C THR A 48 -29.25 -0.22 -13.26
N ILE A 49 -29.09 0.11 -11.99
CA ILE A 49 -30.03 -0.27 -10.92
C ILE A 49 -31.21 0.71 -10.85
N GLN A 50 -30.92 2.00 -11.03
CA GLN A 50 -31.85 3.12 -10.96
C GLN A 50 -31.73 3.99 -12.22
N PRO A 51 -32.33 3.54 -13.35
CA PRO A 51 -32.19 4.24 -14.64
C PRO A 51 -32.87 5.61 -14.67
N ALA A 52 -33.87 5.84 -13.82
CA ALA A 52 -34.53 7.12 -13.66
C ALA A 52 -34.77 7.44 -12.17
N PRO A 53 -34.88 8.74 -11.79
CA PRO A 53 -35.16 9.11 -10.41
C PRO A 53 -36.46 8.48 -9.90
N GLY A 54 -36.35 7.65 -8.86
CA GLY A 54 -37.51 6.95 -8.27
C GLY A 54 -37.89 5.64 -8.97
N GLU A 55 -37.20 5.25 -10.05
CA GLU A 55 -37.35 3.95 -10.69
C GLU A 55 -36.21 3.03 -10.28
N SER A 56 -36.56 1.83 -9.83
CA SER A 56 -35.62 0.75 -9.49
C SER A 56 -36.00 -0.49 -10.30
N ILE A 57 -34.99 -1.16 -10.87
CA ILE A 57 -35.22 -2.39 -11.62
C ILE A 57 -35.75 -3.50 -10.72
N SER A 58 -36.57 -4.40 -11.29
CA SER A 58 -36.97 -5.63 -10.61
C SER A 58 -35.78 -6.56 -10.42
N TYR A 59 -35.66 -7.19 -9.25
CA TYR A 59 -34.62 -8.17 -8.97
C TYR A 59 -34.69 -9.38 -9.93
N ALA A 60 -35.89 -9.73 -10.40
CA ALA A 60 -36.08 -10.82 -11.38
C ALA A 60 -35.44 -10.49 -12.75
N GLU A 61 -35.43 -9.20 -13.12
CA GLU A 61 -34.95 -8.69 -14.41
C GLU A 61 -33.50 -8.21 -14.36
N ARG A 62 -32.80 -8.48 -13.26
CA ARG A 62 -31.44 -8.00 -13.07
C ARG A 62 -30.49 -8.48 -14.18
N PRO A 63 -29.55 -7.64 -14.61
CA PRO A 63 -28.66 -7.92 -15.74
C PRO A 63 -27.70 -9.08 -15.43
N GLN A 64 -27.12 -9.64 -16.49
CA GLN A 64 -26.25 -10.83 -16.38
C GLN A 64 -25.02 -10.58 -15.50
N TRP A 65 -24.38 -9.41 -15.59
CA TRP A 65 -23.25 -9.06 -14.72
C TRP A 65 -23.66 -9.16 -13.25
N PHE A 66 -24.85 -8.67 -12.87
CA PHE A 66 -25.32 -8.73 -11.49
C PHE A 66 -25.41 -10.18 -11.02
N LYS A 67 -25.98 -11.07 -11.84
CA LYS A 67 -26.08 -12.52 -11.55
C LYS A 67 -24.70 -13.16 -11.40
N ASN A 68 -23.71 -12.75 -12.21
CA ASN A 68 -22.35 -13.28 -12.14
C ASN A 68 -21.67 -12.89 -10.81
N TRP A 69 -21.72 -11.61 -10.44
CA TRP A 69 -21.08 -11.08 -9.24
C TRP A 69 -21.82 -11.42 -7.94
N GLU A 70 -23.12 -11.71 -8.01
CA GLU A 70 -23.88 -12.23 -6.87
C GLU A 70 -23.43 -13.65 -6.50
N LYS A 71 -23.14 -14.51 -7.50
CA LYS A 71 -22.63 -15.87 -7.26
C LYS A 71 -21.29 -15.90 -6.54
N THR A 72 -20.47 -14.86 -6.68
CA THR A 72 -19.17 -14.78 -6.01
C THR A 72 -19.29 -14.36 -4.53
N GLY A 73 -20.46 -13.88 -4.11
CA GLY A 73 -20.68 -13.32 -2.77
C GLY A 73 -20.02 -11.96 -2.55
N LEU A 74 -19.50 -11.32 -3.61
CA LEU A 74 -18.93 -9.97 -3.60
C LEU A 74 -20.01 -8.90 -3.88
N LEU A 75 -21.15 -9.33 -4.42
CA LEU A 75 -22.38 -8.56 -4.50
C LEU A 75 -23.48 -9.27 -3.71
N LYS A 76 -24.23 -8.55 -2.88
CA LYS A 76 -25.37 -9.11 -2.15
C LYS A 76 -26.54 -8.14 -2.13
N TYR A 77 -27.71 -8.68 -2.45
CA TYR A 77 -29.00 -8.03 -2.37
C TYR A 77 -29.83 -8.65 -1.24
N GLU A 78 -30.62 -7.82 -0.56
CA GLU A 78 -31.62 -8.23 0.41
C GLU A 78 -32.82 -7.31 0.26
N ASP A 79 -33.97 -7.89 -0.06
CA ASP A 79 -35.24 -7.17 -0.18
C ASP A 79 -35.73 -6.77 1.22
N LYS A 80 -35.76 -5.48 1.51
CA LYS A 80 -36.10 -4.97 2.85
C LYS A 80 -37.53 -4.46 2.93
N ASN A 81 -38.11 -4.04 1.82
CA ASN A 81 -39.43 -3.44 1.76
C ASN A 81 -40.50 -4.38 1.16
N GLY A 82 -40.08 -5.54 0.62
CA GLY A 82 -40.93 -6.57 0.03
C GLY A 82 -41.48 -6.23 -1.36
N ASP A 83 -40.91 -5.24 -2.06
CA ASP A 83 -41.39 -4.78 -3.37
C ASP A 83 -40.74 -5.53 -4.55
N GLY A 84 -39.73 -6.37 -4.28
CA GLY A 84 -39.01 -7.15 -5.28
C GLY A 84 -38.13 -6.33 -6.23
N LYS A 85 -37.89 -5.04 -5.94
CA LYS A 85 -37.02 -4.15 -6.71
C LYS A 85 -35.69 -3.97 -6.01
N ILE A 86 -34.69 -3.50 -6.75
CA ILE A 86 -33.37 -3.23 -6.19
C ILE A 86 -33.24 -1.74 -5.89
N GLN A 87 -33.28 -1.36 -4.61
CA GLN A 87 -33.06 0.02 -4.18
C GLN A 87 -31.62 0.25 -3.71
N TYR A 88 -30.92 1.14 -4.41
CA TYR A 88 -29.56 1.55 -4.06
C TYR A 88 -29.54 3.00 -3.57
N VAL A 89 -29.63 3.18 -2.26
CA VAL A 89 -29.73 4.51 -1.62
C VAL A 89 -28.59 4.75 -0.63
N ALA A 90 -28.36 6.03 -0.28
CA ALA A 90 -27.31 6.40 0.65
C ALA A 90 -27.61 5.98 2.10
N ASP A 91 -28.89 5.90 2.48
CA ASP A 91 -29.30 5.45 3.80
C ASP A 91 -29.10 3.94 3.93
N LYS A 92 -28.22 3.53 4.86
CA LYS A 92 -27.92 2.11 5.12
C LYS A 92 -29.13 1.31 5.57
N ALA A 93 -30.10 1.93 6.25
CA ALA A 93 -31.30 1.25 6.71
C ALA A 93 -32.15 0.81 5.51
N GLN A 94 -32.30 1.69 4.52
CA GLN A 94 -33.12 1.49 3.33
C GLN A 94 -32.38 0.83 2.16
N ASN A 95 -31.04 0.90 2.12
CA ASN A 95 -30.26 0.34 1.04
C ASN A 95 -30.36 -1.20 1.00
N GLU A 96 -30.80 -1.74 -0.13
CA GLU A 96 -31.03 -3.18 -0.36
C GLU A 96 -29.81 -3.85 -0.99
N MET A 97 -28.88 -3.06 -1.54
CA MET A 97 -27.54 -3.53 -1.92
C MET A 97 -26.66 -3.64 -0.67
N VAL A 98 -26.98 -4.63 0.17
CA VAL A 98 -26.32 -4.87 1.48
C VAL A 98 -24.82 -5.16 1.36
N LYS A 99 -24.35 -5.63 0.21
CA LYS A 99 -22.92 -5.73 -0.08
C LYS A 99 -22.63 -5.34 -1.53
N VAL A 100 -21.79 -4.33 -1.69
CA VAL A 100 -21.12 -4.00 -2.95
C VAL A 100 -19.65 -3.91 -2.63
N ASP A 101 -18.90 -4.97 -2.94
CA ASP A 101 -17.47 -4.97 -2.66
C ASP A 101 -16.77 -3.89 -3.50
N ARG A 102 -15.95 -3.07 -2.83
CA ARG A 102 -15.29 -1.94 -3.47
C ARG A 102 -14.16 -2.41 -4.40
N ASP A 103 -13.57 -3.58 -4.11
CA ASP A 103 -12.46 -4.14 -4.89
C ASP A 103 -12.93 -4.69 -6.25
N ILE A 104 -14.21 -5.03 -6.42
CA ILE A 104 -14.72 -5.58 -7.68
C ILE A 104 -15.19 -4.52 -8.68
N MET A 105 -15.44 -3.28 -8.24
CA MET A 105 -16.12 -2.28 -9.06
C MET A 105 -15.41 -1.99 -10.38
N VAL A 106 -14.08 -1.88 -10.36
CA VAL A 106 -13.28 -1.62 -11.56
C VAL A 106 -13.26 -2.85 -12.48
N LEU A 107 -13.22 -4.06 -11.90
CA LEU A 107 -13.17 -5.31 -12.65
C LEU A 107 -14.52 -5.66 -13.28
N ALA A 108 -15.62 -5.35 -12.59
CA ALA A 108 -16.98 -5.56 -13.06
C ALA A 108 -17.40 -4.50 -14.11
N ASN A 109 -16.81 -3.30 -14.08
CA ASN A 109 -17.25 -2.18 -14.91
C ASN A 109 -17.33 -2.48 -16.42
N PRO A 110 -16.38 -3.20 -17.06
CA PRO A 110 -16.54 -3.60 -18.46
C PRO A 110 -17.84 -4.37 -18.75
N GLU A 111 -18.26 -5.24 -17.82
CA GLU A 111 -19.53 -5.98 -17.94
C GLU A 111 -20.74 -5.07 -17.68
N ILE A 112 -20.64 -4.17 -16.69
CA ILE A 112 -21.70 -3.18 -16.38
C ILE A 112 -21.93 -2.25 -17.59
N ALA A 113 -20.84 -1.82 -18.23
CA ALA A 113 -20.84 -0.98 -19.41
C ALA A 113 -21.17 -1.72 -20.72
N LYS A 114 -21.48 -3.03 -20.66
CA LYS A 114 -21.84 -3.87 -21.81
C LYS A 114 -20.76 -3.88 -22.92
N LEU A 115 -19.49 -3.85 -22.53
CA LEU A 115 -18.38 -3.95 -23.47
C LEU A 115 -18.27 -5.37 -24.05
N PRO A 116 -17.68 -5.54 -25.25
CA PRO A 116 -17.47 -6.85 -25.84
C PRO A 116 -16.60 -7.78 -24.97
N ASP A 117 -16.87 -9.09 -25.02
CA ASP A 117 -16.19 -10.10 -24.20
C ASP A 117 -14.66 -10.07 -24.31
N TRP A 118 -14.12 -9.75 -25.50
CA TRP A 118 -12.67 -9.66 -25.68
C TRP A 118 -12.06 -8.48 -24.90
N VAL A 119 -12.80 -7.39 -24.69
CA VAL A 119 -12.37 -6.25 -23.88
C VAL A 119 -12.36 -6.65 -22.42
N VAL A 120 -13.43 -7.31 -21.96
CA VAL A 120 -13.53 -7.85 -20.60
C VAL A 120 -12.36 -8.79 -20.32
N ALA A 121 -12.09 -9.73 -21.22
CA ALA A 121 -10.99 -10.69 -21.10
C ALA A 121 -9.61 -9.99 -21.02
N LEU A 122 -9.38 -8.95 -21.83
CA LEU A 122 -8.13 -8.19 -21.82
C LEU A 122 -7.94 -7.43 -20.50
N VAL A 123 -9.00 -6.82 -19.96
CA VAL A 123 -8.96 -6.12 -18.66
C VAL A 123 -8.67 -7.11 -17.53
N VAL A 124 -9.35 -8.24 -17.50
CA VAL A 124 -9.12 -9.31 -16.49
C VAL A 124 -7.69 -9.85 -16.59
N ALA A 125 -7.22 -10.15 -17.80
CA ALA A 125 -5.86 -10.64 -18.04
C ALA A 125 -4.79 -9.62 -17.59
N GLY A 126 -4.99 -8.34 -17.92
CA GLY A 126 -4.10 -7.26 -17.48
C GLY A 126 -4.07 -7.09 -15.96
N GLY A 127 -5.24 -7.13 -15.31
CA GLY A 127 -5.35 -7.07 -13.85
C GLY A 127 -4.63 -8.23 -13.16
N LEU A 128 -4.82 -9.46 -13.66
CA LEU A 128 -4.12 -10.65 -13.17
C LEU A 128 -2.61 -10.55 -13.39
N ALA A 129 -2.17 -10.11 -14.57
CA ALA A 129 -0.75 -9.94 -14.87
C ALA A 129 -0.08 -8.92 -13.93
N ALA A 130 -0.74 -7.80 -13.65
CA ALA A 130 -0.24 -6.79 -12.71
C ALA A 130 -0.14 -7.33 -11.27
N ALA A 131 -1.16 -8.05 -10.81
CA ALA A 131 -1.18 -8.65 -9.49
C ALA A 131 -0.06 -9.70 -9.33
N LEU A 132 0.09 -10.60 -10.30
CA LEU A 132 1.11 -11.65 -10.29
C LEU A 132 2.53 -11.07 -10.37
N SER A 133 2.75 -10.04 -11.18
CA SER A 133 4.05 -9.37 -11.27
C SER A 133 4.48 -8.75 -9.94
N THR A 134 3.53 -8.09 -9.25
CA THR A 134 3.77 -7.47 -7.94
C THR A 134 4.00 -8.53 -6.87
N ALA A 135 3.16 -9.58 -6.84
CA ALA A 135 3.28 -10.68 -5.89
C ALA A 135 4.65 -11.37 -6.00
N ALA A 136 5.09 -11.70 -7.21
CA ALA A 136 6.40 -12.32 -7.42
C ALA A 136 7.56 -11.44 -6.91
N GLY A 137 7.50 -10.13 -7.19
CA GLY A 137 8.51 -9.17 -6.74
C GLY A 137 8.56 -9.02 -5.21
N LEU A 138 7.40 -8.92 -4.56
CA LEU A 138 7.32 -8.82 -3.09
C LEU A 138 7.73 -10.12 -2.39
N LEU A 139 7.36 -11.28 -2.95
CA LEU A 139 7.80 -12.58 -2.43
C LEU A 139 9.31 -12.73 -2.47
N LEU A 140 9.95 -12.31 -3.57
CA LEU A 140 11.41 -12.31 -3.67
C LEU A 140 12.05 -11.36 -2.66
N ALA A 141 11.46 -10.18 -2.45
CA ALA A 141 11.94 -9.24 -1.45
C ALA A 141 11.84 -9.80 -0.02
N ILE A 142 10.70 -10.41 0.34
CA ILE A 142 10.51 -11.07 1.65
C ILE A 142 11.53 -12.20 1.82
N ALA A 143 11.67 -13.06 0.81
CA ALA A 143 12.59 -14.19 0.85
C ALA A 143 14.04 -13.72 1.05
N SER A 144 14.47 -12.68 0.32
CA SER A 144 15.80 -12.08 0.48
C SER A 144 15.99 -11.41 1.84
N SER A 145 15.01 -10.67 2.34
CA SER A 145 15.13 -10.03 3.66
C SER A 145 15.18 -11.03 4.80
N ILE A 146 14.51 -12.18 4.68
CA ILE A 146 14.61 -13.24 5.69
C ILE A 146 15.93 -14.00 5.55
N SER A 147 16.31 -14.46 4.35
CA SER A 147 17.50 -15.29 4.17
C SER A 147 18.81 -14.50 4.26
N HIS A 148 18.88 -13.35 3.60
CA HIS A 148 20.09 -12.56 3.46
C HIS A 148 20.22 -11.51 4.57
N ASP A 149 19.22 -10.63 4.74
CA ASP A 149 19.34 -9.52 5.69
C ASP A 149 19.29 -10.01 7.14
N LEU A 150 18.32 -10.87 7.47
CA LEU A 150 18.09 -11.32 8.83
C LEU A 150 18.95 -12.54 9.20
N LEU A 151 18.82 -13.63 8.42
CA LEU A 151 19.49 -14.87 8.76
C LEU A 151 21.00 -14.78 8.53
N LYS A 152 21.47 -14.49 7.30
CA LYS A 152 22.91 -14.33 7.05
C LYS A 152 23.48 -13.06 7.67
N GLY A 153 22.77 -11.93 7.59
CA GLY A 153 23.28 -10.65 8.09
C GLY A 153 23.38 -10.56 9.62
N VAL A 154 22.51 -11.24 10.37
CA VAL A 154 22.41 -11.08 11.83
C VAL A 154 22.59 -12.40 12.59
N PHE A 155 21.84 -13.45 12.27
CA PHE A 155 21.75 -14.64 13.13
C PHE A 155 22.79 -15.73 12.83
N ALA A 156 23.16 -15.91 11.56
CA ALA A 156 24.05 -16.96 11.08
C ALA A 156 24.96 -16.45 9.95
N PRO A 157 25.96 -15.59 10.25
CA PRO A 157 26.87 -14.99 9.26
C PRO A 157 27.62 -15.98 8.37
N ASN A 158 27.87 -17.18 8.90
CA ASN A 158 28.64 -18.22 8.22
C ASN A 158 27.74 -19.27 7.54
N ILE A 159 26.47 -18.97 7.28
CA ILE A 159 25.58 -19.90 6.59
C ILE A 159 26.07 -20.17 5.16
N SER A 160 26.05 -21.44 4.76
CA SER A 160 26.38 -21.83 3.38
C SER A 160 25.34 -21.32 2.38
N GLU A 161 25.76 -21.03 1.14
CA GLU A 161 24.84 -20.59 0.07
C GLU A 161 23.69 -21.58 -0.16
N LYS A 162 23.97 -22.88 -0.07
CA LYS A 162 22.95 -23.92 -0.18
C LYS A 162 21.89 -23.79 0.91
N SER A 163 22.30 -23.58 2.16
CA SER A 163 21.38 -23.42 3.29
C SER A 163 20.64 -22.08 3.24
N GLU A 164 21.30 -21.01 2.78
CA GLU A 164 20.67 -19.70 2.54
C GLU A 164 19.55 -19.80 1.49
N LEU A 165 19.80 -20.50 0.37
CA LEU A 165 18.80 -20.75 -0.66
C LEU A 165 17.62 -21.58 -0.15
N VAL A 166 17.87 -22.57 0.70
CA VAL A 166 16.80 -23.35 1.34
C VAL A 166 15.98 -22.47 2.28
N ALA A 167 16.62 -21.64 3.10
CA ALA A 167 15.93 -20.68 3.98
C ALA A 167 15.07 -19.71 3.18
N SER A 168 15.57 -19.19 2.05
CA SER A 168 14.83 -18.33 1.12
C SER A 168 13.57 -19.02 0.57
N ARG A 169 13.67 -20.28 0.15
CA ARG A 169 12.52 -21.07 -0.34
C ARG A 169 11.50 -21.36 0.76
N ILE A 170 11.95 -21.67 1.98
CA ILE A 170 11.06 -21.90 3.13
C ILE A 170 10.33 -20.60 3.50
N ALA A 171 11.04 -19.48 3.55
CA ALA A 171 10.46 -18.16 3.79
C ALA A 171 9.40 -17.81 2.74
N MET A 172 9.70 -18.07 1.46
CA MET A 172 8.76 -17.86 0.36
C MET A 172 7.51 -18.75 0.48
N ALA A 173 7.68 -20.04 0.77
CA ALA A 173 6.55 -20.96 0.97
C ALA A 173 5.66 -20.53 2.16
N GLY A 174 6.28 -20.12 3.27
CA GLY A 174 5.56 -19.57 4.43
C GLY A 174 4.81 -18.27 4.10
N ALA A 175 5.44 -17.36 3.35
CA ALA A 175 4.80 -16.14 2.90
C ALA A 175 3.61 -16.40 1.97
N ILE A 176 3.72 -17.37 1.04
CA ILE A 176 2.62 -17.79 0.17
C ILE A 176 1.47 -18.39 0.98
N ALA A 177 1.77 -19.26 1.95
CA ALA A 177 0.75 -19.86 2.81
C ALA A 177 0.00 -18.80 3.63
N ALA A 178 0.74 -17.86 4.25
CA ALA A 178 0.16 -16.77 5.02
C ALA A 178 -0.67 -15.81 4.13
N ALA A 179 -0.13 -15.42 2.96
CA ALA A 179 -0.84 -14.56 2.01
C ALA A 179 -2.09 -15.25 1.45
N GLY A 180 -2.03 -16.55 1.17
CA GLY A 180 -3.18 -17.35 0.73
C GLY A 180 -4.27 -17.42 1.80
N TYR A 181 -3.89 -17.67 3.05
CA TYR A 181 -4.82 -17.67 4.19
C TYR A 181 -5.50 -16.31 4.38
N LEU A 182 -4.72 -15.22 4.40
CA LEU A 182 -5.25 -13.86 4.54
C LEU A 182 -6.04 -13.41 3.31
N GLY A 183 -5.76 -13.95 2.12
CA GLY A 183 -6.54 -13.71 0.92
C GLY A 183 -7.92 -14.36 0.95
N LEU A 184 -8.05 -15.51 1.60
CA LEU A 184 -9.36 -16.16 1.84
C LEU A 184 -10.14 -15.50 2.97
N HIS A 185 -9.44 -14.87 3.92
CA HIS A 185 -10.02 -14.18 5.07
C HIS A 185 -9.51 -12.73 5.16
N PRO A 186 -9.86 -11.86 4.20
CA PRO A 186 -9.36 -10.49 4.18
C PRO A 186 -9.86 -9.72 5.43
N PRO A 187 -8.96 -9.15 6.25
CA PRO A 187 -9.33 -8.47 7.49
C PRO A 187 -9.99 -7.11 7.25
N ASP A 188 -9.71 -6.48 6.12
CA ASP A 188 -10.26 -5.20 5.69
C ASP A 188 -10.07 -5.05 4.17
N PHE A 189 -10.63 -3.98 3.60
CA PHE A 189 -10.38 -3.56 2.22
C PHE A 189 -8.88 -3.57 1.89
N ALA A 190 -8.49 -4.23 0.80
CA ALA A 190 -7.10 -4.52 0.49
C ALA A 190 -6.24 -3.25 0.42
N ALA A 191 -6.74 -2.21 -0.25
CA ALA A 191 -6.01 -0.96 -0.38
C ALA A 191 -5.84 -0.21 0.96
N GLY A 192 -6.77 -0.39 1.91
CA GLY A 192 -6.64 0.16 3.27
C GLY A 192 -5.46 -0.49 4.01
N THR A 193 -5.34 -1.81 3.94
CA THR A 193 -4.22 -2.55 4.54
C THR A 193 -2.87 -2.13 3.94
N VAL A 194 -2.81 -1.93 2.63
CA VAL A 194 -1.62 -1.41 1.95
C VAL A 194 -1.29 0.02 2.38
N ALA A 195 -2.30 0.90 2.51
CA ALA A 195 -2.10 2.26 2.98
C ALA A 195 -1.50 2.30 4.39
N LEU A 196 -1.95 1.42 5.29
CA LEU A 196 -1.36 1.28 6.62
C LEU A 196 0.10 0.83 6.57
N ALA A 197 0.43 -0.17 5.74
CA ALA A 197 1.81 -0.64 5.56
C ALA A 197 2.73 0.48 5.03
N PHE A 198 2.27 1.27 4.05
CA PHE A 198 3.00 2.45 3.59
C PHE A 198 3.06 3.56 4.64
N GLY A 199 2.02 3.76 5.44
CA GLY A 199 2.03 4.68 6.57
C GLY A 199 3.12 4.34 7.58
N LEU A 200 3.30 3.05 7.90
CA LEU A 200 4.38 2.58 8.77
C LEU A 200 5.77 2.76 8.15
N ALA A 201 5.92 2.47 6.85
CA ALA A 201 7.18 2.71 6.15
C ALA A 201 7.52 4.22 6.09
N ALA A 202 6.51 5.06 5.86
CA ALA A 202 6.62 6.51 5.80
C ALA A 202 6.97 7.11 7.18
N SER A 203 6.43 6.57 8.27
CA SER A 203 6.74 7.06 9.61
C SER A 203 8.07 6.58 10.16
N SER A 204 8.71 5.57 9.55
CA SER A 204 9.89 4.91 10.10
C SER A 204 11.11 5.02 9.17
N ILE A 205 11.10 4.27 8.09
CA ILE A 205 12.22 4.09 7.16
C ILE A 205 12.46 5.37 6.38
N PHE A 206 11.41 6.08 5.94
CA PHE A 206 11.58 7.27 5.11
C PHE A 206 12.39 8.39 5.80
N PRO A 207 12.07 8.84 7.03
CA PRO A 207 12.87 9.84 7.72
C PRO A 207 14.30 9.36 7.97
N ALA A 208 14.48 8.10 8.36
CA ALA A 208 15.81 7.53 8.60
C ALA A 208 16.68 7.52 7.33
N LEU A 209 16.13 7.11 6.18
CA LEU A 209 16.83 7.15 4.89
C LEU A 209 17.12 8.58 4.45
N MET A 210 16.13 9.48 4.57
CA MET A 210 16.30 10.90 4.25
C MET A 210 17.42 11.52 5.08
N MET A 211 17.42 11.33 6.39
CA MET A 211 18.48 11.85 7.25
C MET A 211 19.82 11.15 7.02
N GLY A 212 19.83 9.86 6.70
CA GLY A 212 21.05 9.11 6.36
C GLY A 212 21.75 9.62 5.09
N ILE A 213 20.98 9.99 4.06
CA ILE A 213 21.52 10.57 2.81
C ILE A 213 21.80 12.07 2.98
N PHE A 214 20.98 12.77 3.78
CA PHE A 214 21.00 14.23 3.85
C PHE A 214 21.53 14.86 5.14
N SER A 215 22.11 14.10 6.07
CA SER A 215 22.70 14.65 7.29
C SER A 215 24.01 13.98 7.64
N LYS A 216 25.10 14.75 7.64
CA LYS A 216 26.42 14.31 8.11
C LYS A 216 26.44 13.98 9.61
N LYS A 217 25.48 14.52 10.38
CA LYS A 217 25.44 14.40 11.84
C LYS A 217 24.50 13.30 12.34
N MET A 218 23.70 12.70 11.46
CA MET A 218 22.77 11.65 11.89
C MET A 218 23.54 10.40 12.29
N ASN A 219 23.24 9.85 13.48
CA ASN A 219 23.88 8.65 14.01
C ASN A 219 22.85 7.53 14.20
N LYS A 220 23.34 6.31 14.49
CA LYS A 220 22.50 5.12 14.65
C LYS A 220 21.46 5.27 15.77
N GLN A 221 21.82 5.92 16.87
CA GLN A 221 20.94 6.11 18.03
C GLN A 221 19.76 7.02 17.67
N GLY A 222 20.03 8.15 17.01
CA GLY A 222 19.02 9.07 16.51
C GLY A 222 18.07 8.39 15.51
N ALA A 223 18.62 7.69 14.52
CA ALA A 223 17.83 6.97 13.53
C ALA A 223 16.93 5.89 14.17
N MET A 224 17.48 5.06 15.06
CA MET A 224 16.71 4.02 15.75
C MET A 224 15.60 4.60 16.64
N ALA A 225 15.91 5.65 17.43
CA ALA A 225 14.93 6.29 18.28
C ALA A 225 13.80 6.94 17.47
N GLY A 226 14.14 7.63 16.38
CA GLY A 226 13.16 8.19 15.45
C GLY A 226 12.26 7.12 14.85
N MET A 227 12.84 6.02 14.36
CA MET A 227 12.08 4.90 13.81
C MET A 227 11.10 4.30 14.82
N LEU A 228 11.56 4.03 16.05
CA LEU A 228 10.72 3.48 17.12
C LEU A 228 9.58 4.41 17.50
N VAL A 229 9.85 5.71 17.64
CA VAL A 229 8.81 6.71 17.95
C VAL A 229 7.82 6.87 16.80
N GLY A 230 8.30 6.94 15.56
CA GLY A 230 7.44 7.06 14.39
C GLY A 230 6.49 5.87 14.21
N ILE A 231 7.02 4.65 14.32
CA ILE A 231 6.20 3.41 14.32
C ILE A 231 5.24 3.42 15.51
N GLY A 232 5.74 3.71 16.71
CA GLY A 232 4.95 3.67 17.95
C GLY A 232 3.75 4.62 17.90
N ILE A 233 3.95 5.86 17.49
CA ILE A 233 2.88 6.87 17.35
C ILE A 233 1.89 6.48 16.26
N THR A 234 2.40 5.95 15.12
CA THR A 234 1.53 5.52 14.03
C THR A 234 0.68 4.32 14.43
N LEU A 235 1.28 3.30 15.02
CA LEU A 235 0.57 2.11 15.50
C LEU A 235 -0.38 2.42 16.64
N PHE A 236 -0.02 3.34 17.54
CA PHE A 236 -0.93 3.82 18.58
C PHE A 236 -2.22 4.34 17.93
N TYR A 237 -2.12 5.27 17.00
CA TYR A 237 -3.31 5.81 16.35
C TYR A 237 -4.08 4.77 15.53
N VAL A 238 -3.38 3.88 14.81
CA VAL A 238 -4.01 2.81 14.02
C VAL A 238 -4.74 1.80 14.91
N PHE A 239 -4.11 1.32 15.98
CA PHE A 239 -4.69 0.35 16.92
C PHE A 239 -5.85 0.94 17.73
N GLN A 240 -5.88 2.25 17.95
CA GLN A 240 -7.04 2.90 18.54
C GLN A 240 -8.30 2.67 17.68
N HIS A 241 -8.16 2.71 16.35
CA HIS A 241 -9.27 2.53 15.40
C HIS A 241 -9.55 1.05 15.06
N LYS A 242 -8.49 0.25 14.91
CA LYS A 242 -8.56 -1.14 14.43
C LYS A 242 -8.48 -2.19 15.53
N GLY A 243 -8.15 -1.78 16.76
CA GLY A 243 -7.81 -2.67 17.87
C GLY A 243 -6.33 -3.05 17.87
N ILE A 244 -5.80 -3.36 19.05
CA ILE A 244 -4.40 -3.81 19.21
C ILE A 244 -4.22 -5.14 18.47
N PHE A 245 -3.16 -5.25 17.68
CA PHE A 245 -2.94 -6.39 16.76
C PHE A 245 -4.11 -6.69 15.82
N PHE A 246 -4.93 -5.68 15.49
CA PHE A 246 -6.13 -5.81 14.65
C PHE A 246 -7.23 -6.71 15.25
N ILE A 247 -7.19 -6.94 16.57
CA ILE A 247 -8.26 -7.61 17.31
C ILE A 247 -9.32 -6.57 17.67
N ALA A 248 -10.49 -6.65 17.05
CA ALA A 248 -11.53 -5.61 17.12
C ALA A 248 -11.98 -5.27 18.55
N ASP A 249 -11.94 -6.23 19.47
CA ASP A 249 -12.33 -6.04 20.87
C ASP A 249 -11.31 -5.23 21.67
N TRP A 250 -10.06 -5.15 21.19
CA TRP A 250 -8.95 -4.47 21.87
C TRP A 250 -8.81 -3.01 21.41
N LYS A 251 -9.94 -2.37 21.08
CA LYS A 251 -10.00 -0.93 20.82
C LYS A 251 -9.95 -0.16 22.13
N TYR A 252 -9.31 1.00 22.10
CA TYR A 252 -9.17 1.88 23.25
C TYR A 252 -9.49 3.33 22.85
N LEU A 253 -9.57 4.23 23.83
CA LEU A 253 -9.87 5.67 23.64
C LEU A 253 -11.10 5.95 22.75
N GLN A 254 -12.11 5.09 22.78
CA GLN A 254 -13.34 5.27 21.98
C GLN A 254 -14.09 6.55 22.34
N SER A 255 -13.92 7.04 23.58
CA SER A 255 -14.53 8.29 24.06
C SER A 255 -13.98 9.56 23.41
N TRP A 256 -12.83 9.49 22.72
CA TRP A 256 -12.21 10.66 22.08
C TRP A 256 -12.80 10.96 20.69
N GLY A 257 -13.70 10.09 20.19
CA GLY A 257 -14.29 10.20 18.86
C GLY A 257 -13.43 9.55 17.77
N SER A 258 -14.02 9.34 16.59
CA SER A 258 -13.29 8.85 15.41
C SER A 258 -12.44 9.98 14.82
N ASN A 259 -11.20 9.66 14.44
CA ASN A 259 -10.26 10.59 13.84
C ASN A 259 -9.98 11.86 14.68
N TRP A 260 -9.92 11.73 16.01
CA TRP A 260 -9.79 12.84 16.97
C TRP A 260 -8.55 13.72 16.75
N PHE A 261 -7.50 13.18 16.12
CA PHE A 261 -6.29 13.94 15.83
C PHE A 261 -6.41 14.61 14.45
N LEU A 262 -6.77 15.89 14.47
CA LEU A 262 -6.88 16.75 13.28
C LEU A 262 -7.81 16.22 12.17
N GLY A 263 -8.72 15.29 12.49
CA GLY A 263 -9.59 14.65 11.49
C GLY A 263 -8.88 13.66 10.57
N ILE A 264 -7.61 13.32 10.84
CA ILE A 264 -6.79 12.48 9.97
C ILE A 264 -7.22 11.02 10.11
N GLU A 265 -7.49 10.36 8.97
CA GLU A 265 -7.78 8.94 8.96
C GLU A 265 -6.52 8.10 9.30
N PRO A 266 -6.69 6.92 9.92
CA PRO A 266 -5.56 6.04 10.28
C PRO A 266 -4.64 5.71 9.10
N ASN A 267 -5.21 5.58 7.90
CA ASN A 267 -4.50 5.27 6.66
C ASN A 267 -3.51 6.37 6.25
N ALA A 268 -3.73 7.62 6.68
CA ALA A 268 -2.89 8.77 6.37
C ALA A 268 -1.97 9.18 7.52
N PHE A 269 -2.11 8.55 8.70
CA PHE A 269 -1.43 8.98 9.91
C PHE A 269 0.10 8.79 9.90
N GLY A 270 0.61 7.98 8.96
CA GLY A 270 2.05 7.78 8.77
C GLY A 270 2.83 9.07 8.53
N ALA A 271 2.22 10.08 7.90
CA ALA A 271 2.85 11.40 7.71
C ALA A 271 3.10 12.12 9.05
N ILE A 272 2.14 12.04 9.98
CA ILE A 272 2.31 12.59 11.34
C ILE A 272 3.40 11.81 12.08
N GLY A 273 3.37 10.48 12.01
CA GLY A 273 4.42 9.64 12.57
C GLY A 273 5.82 10.00 12.03
N ALA A 274 5.93 10.35 10.74
CA ALA A 274 7.19 10.79 10.13
C ALA A 274 7.71 12.10 10.73
N VAL A 275 6.83 13.06 11.02
CA VAL A 275 7.21 14.31 11.70
C VAL A 275 7.79 14.02 13.08
N PHE A 276 7.13 13.17 13.87
CA PHE A 276 7.66 12.77 15.19
C PHE A 276 8.99 12.03 15.07
N ASN A 277 9.15 11.16 14.08
CA ASN A 277 10.42 10.51 13.80
C ASN A 277 11.53 11.53 13.53
N PHE A 278 11.33 12.49 12.61
CA PHE A 278 12.31 13.54 12.35
C PHE A 278 12.69 14.29 13.63
N VAL A 279 11.69 14.75 14.40
CA VAL A 279 11.90 15.51 15.63
C VAL A 279 12.71 14.69 16.63
N THR A 280 12.29 13.46 16.92
CA THR A 280 12.99 12.59 17.86
C THR A 280 14.40 12.26 17.39
N ALA A 281 14.57 11.92 16.11
CA ALA A 281 15.88 11.60 15.57
C ALA A 281 16.85 12.79 15.67
N PHE A 282 16.39 14.01 15.37
CA PHE A 282 17.21 15.21 15.52
C PHE A 282 17.58 15.48 16.97
N ILE A 283 16.62 15.38 17.90
CA ILE A 283 16.88 15.59 19.34
C ILE A 283 17.90 14.56 19.83
N VAL A 284 17.66 13.27 19.58
CA VAL A 284 18.53 12.19 20.04
C VAL A 284 19.91 12.27 19.40
N SER A 285 20.00 12.59 18.11
CA SER A 285 21.31 12.75 17.43
C SER A 285 22.15 13.87 18.03
N LYS A 286 21.53 14.95 18.56
CA LYS A 286 22.26 16.06 19.20
C LYS A 286 22.80 15.72 20.58
N VAL A 287 22.18 14.77 21.28
CA VAL A 287 22.56 14.37 22.65
C VAL A 287 23.32 13.05 22.69
N THR A 288 23.67 12.48 21.53
CA THR A 288 24.42 11.23 21.40
C THR A 288 25.70 11.44 20.59
N ALA A 289 26.61 10.48 20.64
CA ALA A 289 27.91 10.58 19.99
C ALA A 289 27.77 10.81 18.46
N PRO A 290 28.56 11.72 17.86
CA PRO A 290 28.52 11.95 16.43
C PRO A 290 28.93 10.69 15.64
N PRO A 291 28.46 10.54 14.39
CA PRO A 291 28.90 9.44 13.54
C PRO A 291 30.41 9.52 13.26
N PRO A 292 31.11 8.38 13.09
CA PRO A 292 32.54 8.35 12.73
C PRO A 292 32.84 9.16 11.45
N GLU A 293 34.04 9.73 11.36
CA GLU A 293 34.42 10.60 10.22
C GLU A 293 34.27 9.91 8.86
N HIS A 294 34.65 8.65 8.73
CA HIS A 294 34.50 7.90 7.48
C HIS A 294 33.04 7.79 7.01
N ILE A 295 32.07 7.78 7.92
CA ILE A 295 30.64 7.80 7.58
C ILE A 295 30.22 9.20 7.12
N GLN A 296 30.74 10.25 7.76
CA GLN A 296 30.45 11.63 7.35
C GLN A 296 30.96 11.89 5.93
N HIS A 297 32.17 11.42 5.62
CA HIS A 297 32.76 11.53 4.28
C HIS A 297 31.97 10.71 3.25
N MET A 298 31.52 9.50 3.60
CA MET A 298 30.65 8.71 2.72
C MET A 298 29.35 9.45 2.35
N VAL A 299 28.73 10.13 3.32
CA VAL A 299 27.52 10.94 3.06
C VAL A 299 27.83 12.11 2.14
N GLU A 300 29.01 12.72 2.24
CA GLU A 300 29.46 13.78 1.33
C GLU A 300 29.65 13.29 -0.09
N ASP A 301 30.32 12.15 -0.26
CA ASP A 301 30.59 11.56 -1.57
C ASP A 301 29.30 11.14 -2.29
N ILE A 302 28.30 10.64 -1.54
CA ILE A 302 26.97 10.31 -2.10
C ILE A 302 26.26 11.57 -2.63
N ARG A 303 26.50 12.73 -2.01
CA ARG A 303 25.83 14.00 -2.36
C ARG A 303 26.50 14.73 -3.52
N VAL A 304 27.82 14.57 -3.67
CA VAL A 304 28.59 15.20 -4.74
C VAL A 304 28.81 14.17 -5.84
N PRO A 305 28.03 14.19 -6.94
CA PRO A 305 28.20 13.19 -8.00
C PRO A 305 29.60 13.30 -8.59
N ALA A 306 30.25 12.15 -8.79
CA ALA A 306 31.54 12.07 -9.49
C ALA A 306 31.45 12.80 -10.83
N GLY A 307 32.23 13.87 -11.00
CA GLY A 307 32.23 14.74 -12.18
C GLY A 307 31.49 16.07 -12.04
N ALA A 308 30.91 16.41 -10.88
CA ALA A 308 30.57 17.79 -10.57
C ALA A 308 31.87 18.60 -10.37
N GLY A 309 32.35 19.21 -11.45
CA GLY A 309 33.46 20.16 -11.36
C GLY A 309 33.12 21.27 -10.37
N ALA A 310 34.14 21.79 -9.67
CA ALA A 310 34.00 22.99 -8.86
C ALA A 310 33.37 24.11 -9.73
N ALA A 311 32.50 24.92 -9.13
CA ALA A 311 31.92 26.07 -9.81
C ALA A 311 33.06 26.92 -10.39
N THR A 312 33.16 26.94 -11.73
CA THR A 312 34.13 27.73 -12.45
C THR A 312 33.44 29.04 -12.84
N GLY A 313 33.58 30.06 -11.98
CA GLY A 313 33.20 31.44 -12.29
C GLY A 313 32.23 32.06 -11.29
N HIS A 314 32.70 33.12 -10.63
CA HIS A 314 31.89 34.26 -10.22
C HIS A 314 32.03 35.35 -11.28
#